data_AF-E4TJ40-F1
#
_entry.id   AF-E4TJ40-F1
#
_cell.length_a   1.000
_cell.length_b   1.000
_cell.length_c   1.000
_cell.angle_alpha   90.00
_cell.angle_beta   90.00
_cell.angle_gamma   90.00
#
_symmetry.space_group_name_H-M   'P 1'
#
loop_
_entity.id
_entity.type
_entity.pdbx_description
1 polymer ?
#
loop_
_entity_poly.entity_id
_entity_poly.type
_entity_poly.pdbx_seq_one_letter_code
_entity_poly.pdbx_strand_id
1 'polypeptide(L)'
;MSLIKKGFTLIELLVTVAIMLIVLSAVYMTYISVLKGYKKEAGIGSKTIEEQIGLELIRKDILLAGIGIPITTQPISISGANDNYTLTLLMTNSASSDKTQGYVLMSYDSIGKKFNLIQDNRVDNTVNNIVVLGTDKQFYTKGVLQNGTPKYISYDCSTITNNTVAFGFPLKDSTSNYETVTYDLAASNLARCFSGASNLVRNGMPIVNCVKGFKVYFGYDNNSDGTIDDYCENSICSAINGATNMYTKLKSISVFILTHDGGKDNNFNYGSTSVSYQDTETGKTITFTNLNNVPDYNRYRWKIIKVSGKTVNIRGTSYE
;
A
#
# COMPACT_ATOMS: atom_id res chain seq x y z
N MET A 1 65.86 20.05 49.60
CA MET A 1 64.62 20.40 48.88
C MET A 1 63.53 19.45 49.36
N SER A 2 62.90 19.76 50.49
CA SER A 2 61.92 18.89 51.15
C SER A 2 60.52 19.26 50.65
N LEU A 3 59.93 18.38 49.86
CA LEU A 3 58.53 18.48 49.44
C LEU A 3 57.64 18.19 50.65
N ILE A 4 57.06 19.24 51.24
CA ILE A 4 56.03 19.12 52.27
C ILE A 4 54.81 18.43 51.63
N LYS A 5 54.61 17.14 51.90
CA LYS A 5 53.37 16.43 51.60
C LYS A 5 52.29 16.96 52.56
N LYS A 6 51.48 17.91 52.10
CA LYS A 6 50.27 18.34 52.82
C LYS A 6 49.27 17.18 52.81
N GLY A 7 48.88 16.70 53.99
CA GLY A 7 47.82 15.69 54.14
C GLY A 7 46.45 16.32 53.89
N PHE A 8 45.59 15.64 53.14
CA PHE A 8 44.22 16.06 52.88
C PHE A 8 43.41 16.15 54.18
N THR A 9 42.66 17.24 54.34
CA THR A 9 41.78 17.41 55.50
C THR A 9 40.42 16.76 55.24
N LEU A 10 39.78 16.20 56.27
CA LEU A 10 38.46 15.54 56.17
C LEU A 10 37.38 16.48 55.58
N ILE A 11 37.48 17.78 55.87
CA ILE A 11 36.57 18.80 55.35
C ILE A 11 36.71 19.01 53.84
N GLU A 12 37.92 18.93 53.30
CA GLU A 12 38.18 19.06 51.86
C GLU A 12 37.60 17.86 51.08
N LEU A 13 37.67 16.66 51.65
CA LEU A 13 37.02 15.48 51.10
C LEU A 13 35.48 15.60 51.11
N LEU A 14 34.90 16.14 52.19
CA LEU A 14 33.46 16.33 52.28
C LEU A 14 32.97 17.37 51.26
N VAL A 15 33.68 18.49 51.13
CA VAL A 15 33.34 19.55 50.17
C VAL A 15 33.46 19.05 48.73
N THR A 16 34.50 18.27 48.40
CA THR A 16 34.66 17.72 47.04
C THR A 16 33.58 16.70 46.68
N VAL A 17 33.19 15.82 47.62
CA VAL A 17 32.07 14.88 47.40
C VAL A 17 30.75 15.63 47.23
N ALA A 18 30.49 16.67 48.03
CA ALA A 18 29.27 17.46 47.91
C ALA A 18 29.17 18.15 46.54
N ILE A 19 30.26 18.78 46.07
CA ILE A 19 30.31 19.41 44.74
C ILE A 19 30.15 18.36 43.63
N MET A 20 30.81 17.20 43.75
CA MET A 20 30.70 16.12 42.77
C MET A 20 29.25 15.62 42.62
N LEU A 21 28.53 15.43 43.73
CA LEU A 21 27.14 14.96 43.71
C LEU A 21 26.19 15.95 43.00
N ILE A 22 26.40 17.26 43.23
CA ILE A 22 25.60 18.31 42.56
C ILE A 22 25.88 18.29 41.05
N VAL A 23 27.15 18.22 40.64
CA VAL A 23 27.53 18.18 39.22
C VAL A 23 27.00 16.91 38.55
N LEU A 24 27.16 15.74 39.17
CA LEU A 24 26.64 14.48 38.65
C LEU A 24 25.13 14.50 38.47
N SER A 25 24.39 15.15 39.38
CA SER A 25 22.93 15.28 39.28
C SER A 25 22.52 16.10 38.05
N ALA A 26 23.20 17.22 37.79
CA ALA A 26 22.95 18.05 36.60
C ALA A 26 23.29 17.31 35.29
N VAL A 27 24.43 16.60 35.26
CA VAL A 27 24.84 15.78 34.11
C VAL A 27 23.85 14.64 33.89
N TYR A 28 23.40 13.97 34.95
CA TYR A 28 22.45 12.88 34.86
C TYR A 28 21.08 13.32 34.34
N MET A 29 20.56 14.46 34.80
CA MET A 29 19.33 15.04 34.25
C MET A 29 19.45 15.36 32.76
N THR A 30 20.58 15.94 32.35
CA THR A 30 20.87 16.22 30.94
C THR A 30 20.94 14.94 30.13
N TYR A 31 21.65 13.92 30.62
CA TYR A 31 21.75 12.60 29.99
C TYR A 31 20.38 11.94 29.81
N ILE A 32 19.51 11.97 30.83
CA ILE A 32 18.14 11.45 30.70
C ILE A 32 17.36 12.19 29.62
N SER A 33 17.46 13.53 29.59
CA SER A 33 16.76 14.35 28.59
C SER A 33 17.21 13.98 27.17
N VAL A 34 18.53 13.89 26.96
CA VAL A 34 19.14 13.49 25.70
C VAL A 34 18.72 12.07 25.31
N LEU A 35 18.77 11.11 26.24
CA LEU A 35 18.36 9.73 25.99
C LEU A 35 16.87 9.61 25.64
N LYS A 36 15.99 10.37 26.30
CA LYS A 36 14.56 10.45 25.96
C LYS A 36 14.35 11.02 24.56
N GLY A 37 15.08 12.07 24.20
CA GLY A 37 15.10 12.63 22.86
C GLY A 37 15.50 11.59 21.81
N TYR A 38 16.64 10.92 22.00
CA TYR A 38 17.11 9.86 21.10
C TYR A 38 16.10 8.73 20.91
N LYS A 39 15.46 8.24 21.99
CA LYS A 39 14.43 7.19 21.89
C LYS A 39 13.21 7.65 21.10
N LYS A 40 12.81 8.91 21.25
CA LYS A 40 11.69 9.50 20.51
C LYS A 40 12.04 9.59 19.02
N GLU A 41 13.20 10.13 18.67
CA GLU A 41 13.65 10.30 17.28
C GLU A 41 13.84 8.96 16.57
N ALA A 42 14.52 8.00 17.20
CA ALA A 42 14.68 6.66 16.63
C ALA A 42 13.33 5.98 16.38
N GLY A 43 12.39 6.15 17.31
CA GLY A 43 11.03 5.65 17.17
C GLY A 43 10.21 6.36 16.09
N ILE A 44 10.49 7.63 15.77
CA ILE A 44 9.85 8.34 14.65
C ILE A 44 10.45 7.86 13.33
N GLY A 45 11.78 7.78 13.23
CA GLY A 45 12.49 7.38 12.01
C GLY A 45 12.08 6.00 11.50
N SER A 46 12.05 4.98 12.38
CA SER A 46 11.61 3.63 11.99
C SER A 46 10.19 3.62 11.43
N LYS A 47 9.29 4.44 12.00
CA LYS A 47 7.89 4.48 11.58
C LYS A 47 7.71 5.17 10.23
N THR A 48 8.48 6.23 9.98
CA THR A 48 8.43 6.89 8.67
C THR A 48 8.85 5.91 7.56
N ILE A 49 9.81 5.02 7.84
CA ILE A 49 10.22 3.97 6.91
C ILE A 49 9.10 2.93 6.73
N GLU A 50 8.52 2.41 7.83
CA GLU A 50 7.39 1.46 7.78
C GLU A 50 6.18 2.03 7.02
N GLU A 51 5.82 3.28 7.31
CA GLU A 51 4.75 4.00 6.62
C GLU A 51 5.07 4.13 5.13
N GLN A 52 6.26 4.60 4.76
CA GLN A 52 6.67 4.73 3.36
C GLN A 52 6.61 3.40 2.61
N ILE A 53 7.09 2.30 3.20
CA ILE A 53 6.97 0.95 2.62
C ILE A 53 5.50 0.58 2.44
N GLY A 54 4.66 0.84 3.45
CA GLY A 54 3.22 0.61 3.39
C GLY A 54 2.54 1.38 2.25
N LEU A 55 2.91 2.65 2.04
CA LEU A 55 2.38 3.48 0.95
C LEU A 55 2.84 2.99 -0.42
N GLU A 56 4.09 2.54 -0.55
CA GLU A 56 4.60 1.94 -1.81
C GLU A 56 3.92 0.61 -2.13
N LEU A 57 3.57 -0.20 -1.12
CA LEU A 57 2.74 -1.39 -1.33
C LEU A 57 1.36 -1.01 -1.87
N ILE A 58 0.67 -0.04 -1.24
CA ILE A 58 -0.63 0.46 -1.75
C ILE A 58 -0.49 0.92 -3.20
N ARG A 59 0.52 1.74 -3.50
CA ARG A 59 0.75 2.26 -4.84
C ARG A 59 0.95 1.11 -5.83
N LYS A 60 1.82 0.15 -5.53
CA LYS A 60 2.09 -1.01 -6.38
C LYS A 60 0.84 -1.85 -6.61
N ASP A 61 0.05 -2.11 -5.58
CA ASP A 61 -1.20 -2.88 -5.70
C ASP A 61 -2.26 -2.15 -6.54
N ILE A 62 -2.35 -0.82 -6.43
CA ILE A 62 -3.20 -0.01 -7.32
C ILE A 62 -2.75 -0.11 -8.78
N LEU A 63 -1.44 -0.06 -9.04
CA LEU A 63 -0.91 -0.18 -10.40
C LEU A 63 -1.21 -1.57 -11.00
N LEU A 64 -1.14 -2.62 -10.17
CA LEU A 64 -1.33 -4.01 -10.59
C LEU A 64 -2.79 -4.46 -10.55
N ALA A 65 -3.71 -3.66 -10.01
CA ALA A 65 -5.13 -3.98 -9.95
C ALA A 65 -5.70 -4.22 -11.36
N GLY A 66 -6.37 -5.36 -11.54
CA GLY A 66 -6.94 -5.78 -12.82
C GLY A 66 -5.96 -6.41 -13.80
N ILE A 67 -4.65 -6.42 -13.51
CA ILE A 67 -3.68 -7.12 -14.36
C ILE A 67 -3.95 -8.62 -14.28
N GLY A 68 -4.00 -9.24 -15.46
CA GLY A 68 -4.17 -10.68 -15.60
C GLY A 68 -5.58 -11.19 -15.33
N ILE A 69 -6.58 -10.31 -15.19
CA ILE A 69 -7.96 -10.69 -14.85
C ILE A 69 -8.88 -10.56 -16.06
N PRO A 70 -9.78 -11.54 -16.31
CA PRO A 70 -10.73 -11.47 -17.41
C PRO A 70 -11.62 -10.21 -17.39
N ILE A 71 -11.95 -9.69 -18.57
CA ILE A 71 -12.85 -8.54 -18.74
C ILE A 71 -14.26 -8.76 -18.19
N THR A 72 -14.66 -10.01 -17.99
CA THR A 72 -15.95 -10.39 -17.39
C THR A 72 -15.95 -10.31 -15.86
N THR A 73 -14.77 -10.27 -15.24
CA THR A 73 -14.62 -10.21 -13.79
C THR A 73 -14.29 -8.78 -13.38
N GLN A 74 -15.07 -8.25 -12.43
CA GLN A 74 -14.84 -6.91 -11.90
C GLN A 74 -13.58 -6.92 -11.03
N PRO A 75 -12.49 -6.21 -11.41
CA PRO A 75 -11.21 -6.34 -10.72
C PRO A 75 -11.15 -5.54 -9.41
N ILE A 76 -12.04 -4.56 -9.24
CA ILE A 76 -12.00 -3.64 -8.11
C ILE A 76 -13.39 -3.55 -7.52
N SER A 77 -13.48 -3.58 -6.20
CA SER A 77 -14.71 -3.31 -5.49
C SER A 77 -14.44 -2.55 -4.21
N ILE A 78 -15.42 -1.78 -3.78
CA ILE A 78 -15.42 -1.14 -2.48
C ILE A 78 -16.76 -1.43 -1.83
N SER A 79 -16.72 -1.83 -0.56
CA SER A 79 -17.91 -2.10 0.24
C SER A 79 -17.76 -1.43 1.60
N GLY A 80 -18.87 -1.22 2.29
CA GLY A 80 -18.88 -0.57 3.59
C GLY A 80 -19.68 0.73 3.61
N ALA A 81 -19.82 1.28 4.81
CA ALA A 81 -20.59 2.49 5.08
C ALA A 81 -20.04 3.20 6.32
N ASN A 82 -20.42 4.46 6.51
CA ASN A 82 -20.07 5.25 7.70
C ASN A 82 -18.56 5.31 7.99
N ASP A 83 -17.76 5.62 6.97
CA ASP A 83 -16.28 5.69 7.03
C ASP A 83 -15.57 4.36 7.39
N ASN A 84 -16.29 3.24 7.39
CA ASN A 84 -15.72 1.91 7.50
C ASN A 84 -15.83 1.20 6.15
N TYR A 85 -14.83 1.42 5.30
CA TYR A 85 -14.76 0.87 3.95
C TYR A 85 -13.76 -0.27 3.88
N THR A 86 -14.04 -1.22 3.00
CA THR A 86 -13.12 -2.27 2.56
C THR A 86 -12.90 -2.11 1.06
N LEU A 87 -11.67 -1.72 0.69
CA LEU A 87 -11.25 -1.69 -0.72
C LEU A 87 -10.69 -3.06 -1.08
N THR A 88 -11.24 -3.68 -2.12
CA THR A 88 -10.78 -4.98 -2.62
C THR A 88 -10.23 -4.80 -4.03
N LEU A 89 -8.98 -5.20 -4.22
CA LEU A 89 -8.27 -5.23 -5.49
C LEU A 89 -7.97 -6.67 -5.86
N LEU A 90 -8.34 -7.06 -7.07
CA LEU A 90 -7.98 -8.34 -7.66
C LEU A 90 -6.78 -8.11 -8.57
N MET A 91 -5.81 -9.04 -8.56
CA MET A 91 -4.66 -9.03 -9.47
C MET A 91 -4.06 -10.44 -9.60
N THR A 92 -3.43 -10.75 -10.73
CA THR A 92 -2.66 -12.02 -10.84
C THR A 92 -1.27 -11.94 -10.26
N ASN A 93 -0.66 -10.75 -10.19
CA ASN A 93 0.68 -10.53 -9.65
C ASN A 93 0.59 -9.70 -8.36
N SER A 94 0.50 -10.39 -7.22
CA SER A 94 0.45 -9.71 -5.92
C SER A 94 1.84 -9.51 -5.35
N ALA A 95 2.12 -8.29 -4.88
CA ALA A 95 3.40 -7.94 -4.26
C ALA A 95 3.70 -8.74 -2.97
N SER A 96 2.69 -9.37 -2.36
CA SER A 96 2.83 -10.13 -1.12
C SER A 96 2.96 -11.64 -1.31
N SER A 97 2.97 -12.13 -2.54
CA SER A 97 3.01 -13.57 -2.81
C SER A 97 4.11 -13.89 -3.80
N ASP A 98 5.18 -14.51 -3.31
CA ASP A 98 6.32 -14.97 -4.12
C ASP A 98 5.89 -15.94 -5.23
N LYS A 99 4.74 -16.61 -5.03
CA LYS A 99 4.10 -17.52 -5.99
C LYS A 99 3.53 -16.84 -7.22
N THR A 100 3.15 -15.57 -7.09
CA THR A 100 2.54 -14.78 -8.17
C THR A 100 3.50 -13.80 -8.82
N GLN A 101 4.69 -13.64 -8.23
CA GLN A 101 5.71 -12.75 -8.73
C GLN A 101 6.48 -13.39 -9.89
N GLY A 102 6.41 -12.74 -11.03
CA GLY A 102 7.13 -13.11 -12.23
C GLY A 102 6.26 -12.91 -13.48
N TYR A 103 6.87 -13.18 -14.62
CA TYR A 103 6.17 -13.26 -15.89
C TYR A 103 6.84 -14.34 -16.73
N VAL A 104 6.08 -14.87 -17.66
CA VAL A 104 6.54 -15.91 -18.58
C VAL A 104 6.31 -15.39 -19.99
N LEU A 105 7.34 -15.42 -20.83
CA LEU A 105 7.19 -15.12 -22.25
C LEU A 105 6.97 -16.41 -23.01
N MET A 106 5.93 -16.43 -23.84
CA MET A 106 5.60 -17.58 -24.68
C MET A 106 5.53 -17.13 -26.13
N SER A 107 6.12 -17.91 -27.03
CA SER A 107 5.92 -17.77 -28.47
C SER A 107 5.19 -18.98 -28.99
N TYR A 108 4.06 -18.79 -29.65
CA TYR A 108 3.32 -19.82 -30.34
C TYR A 108 3.96 -20.11 -31.70
N ASP A 109 4.25 -21.38 -31.95
CA ASP A 109 4.64 -21.92 -33.24
C ASP A 109 3.39 -22.54 -33.89
N SER A 110 2.89 -21.90 -34.95
CA SER A 110 1.66 -22.34 -35.64
C SER A 110 1.83 -23.65 -36.42
N ILE A 111 3.06 -24.01 -36.79
CA ILE A 111 3.38 -25.25 -37.51
C ILE A 111 3.43 -26.41 -36.51
N GLY A 112 4.14 -26.22 -35.39
CA GLY A 112 4.24 -27.20 -34.32
C GLY A 112 3.04 -27.23 -33.36
N LYS A 113 2.09 -26.30 -33.51
CA LYS A 113 0.96 -26.04 -32.59
C LYS A 113 1.36 -26.04 -31.11
N LYS A 114 2.50 -25.43 -30.80
CA LYS A 114 3.12 -25.47 -29.47
C LYS A 114 3.54 -24.07 -29.01
N PHE A 115 3.46 -23.82 -27.71
CA PHE A 115 4.09 -22.65 -27.11
C PHE A 115 5.53 -23.00 -26.72
N ASN A 116 6.50 -22.28 -27.28
CA ASN A 116 7.86 -22.26 -26.78
C ASN A 116 7.96 -21.22 -25.67
N LEU A 117 8.62 -21.59 -24.56
CA LEU A 117 8.83 -20.72 -23.42
C LEU A 117 10.18 -20.04 -23.54
N ILE A 118 10.18 -18.71 -23.42
CA ILE A 118 11.39 -17.90 -23.34
C ILE A 118 11.59 -17.55 -21.87
N GLN A 119 12.81 -17.84 -21.37
CA GLN A 119 13.32 -17.80 -20.00
C GLN A 119 12.40 -17.17 -18.93
N ASP A 120 12.14 -17.98 -17.91
CA ASP A 120 11.21 -17.76 -16.82
C ASP A 120 11.94 -17.29 -15.56
N ASN A 121 11.77 -16.02 -15.18
CA ASN A 121 12.37 -15.42 -13.97
C ASN A 121 11.32 -15.31 -12.84
N ARG A 122 10.75 -16.45 -12.42
CA ARG A 122 9.87 -16.54 -11.25
C ARG A 122 10.67 -16.61 -9.95
N VAL A 123 10.05 -16.10 -8.89
CA VAL A 123 10.60 -16.20 -7.52
C VAL A 123 10.35 -17.59 -6.94
N ASP A 124 9.18 -18.18 -7.18
CA ASP A 124 8.84 -19.56 -6.81
C ASP A 124 8.57 -20.42 -8.06
N ASN A 125 9.45 -21.40 -8.29
CA ASN A 125 9.38 -22.32 -9.44
C ASN A 125 8.53 -23.58 -9.16
N THR A 126 7.96 -23.73 -7.94
CA THR A 126 7.11 -24.89 -7.59
C THR A 126 5.69 -24.74 -8.11
N VAL A 127 5.25 -23.49 -8.29
CA VAL A 127 3.96 -23.15 -8.83
C VAL A 127 4.04 -23.24 -10.34
N ASN A 128 3.17 -23.99 -10.98
CA ASN A 128 3.19 -24.17 -12.44
C ASN A 128 1.99 -23.52 -13.15
N ASN A 129 1.07 -22.91 -12.41
CA ASN A 129 -0.13 -22.36 -13.01
C ASN A 129 0.14 -20.96 -13.55
N ILE A 130 -0.33 -20.68 -14.76
CA ILE A 130 -0.22 -19.35 -15.39
C ILE A 130 -1.55 -18.95 -16.03
N VAL A 131 -1.85 -17.65 -16.01
CA VAL A 131 -2.83 -17.02 -16.89
C VAL A 131 -2.11 -16.44 -18.08
N VAL A 132 -2.60 -16.73 -19.29
CA VAL A 132 -1.96 -16.25 -20.51
C VAL A 132 -2.75 -15.09 -21.10
N LEU A 133 -2.03 -14.05 -21.51
CA LEU A 133 -2.54 -12.88 -22.21
C LEU A 133 -1.92 -12.85 -23.60
N GLY A 134 -2.75 -12.90 -24.64
CA GLY A 134 -2.31 -12.78 -26.02
C GLY A 134 -1.88 -11.36 -26.39
N THR A 135 -1.12 -11.23 -27.48
CA THR A 135 -0.87 -9.92 -28.11
C THR A 135 -2.15 -9.25 -28.64
N ASP A 136 -3.21 -10.02 -28.88
CA ASP A 136 -4.56 -9.53 -29.17
C ASP A 136 -5.28 -8.95 -27.95
N LYS A 137 -4.61 -8.93 -26.77
CA LYS A 137 -5.14 -8.47 -25.48
C LYS A 137 -6.32 -9.29 -24.99
N GLN A 138 -6.51 -10.51 -25.53
CA GLN A 138 -7.51 -11.45 -25.04
C GLN A 138 -6.90 -12.39 -24.02
N PHE A 139 -7.71 -12.76 -23.03
CA PHE A 139 -7.32 -13.74 -22.03
C PHE A 139 -7.43 -15.14 -22.60
N TYR A 140 -6.29 -15.82 -22.62
CA TYR A 140 -6.18 -17.22 -22.92
C TYR A 140 -6.11 -17.92 -21.56
N THR A 141 -7.28 -18.39 -21.12
CA THR A 141 -7.57 -19.19 -19.91
C THR A 141 -6.41 -19.97 -19.24
N LYS A 142 -6.56 -20.16 -17.93
CA LYS A 142 -5.68 -20.86 -16.98
C LYS A 142 -5.03 -22.11 -17.58
N GLY A 143 -3.71 -22.25 -17.44
CA GLY A 143 -2.98 -23.49 -17.71
C GLY A 143 -1.89 -23.86 -16.71
N VAL A 144 -1.45 -25.12 -16.74
CA VAL A 144 -0.38 -25.69 -15.88
C VAL A 144 0.87 -25.93 -16.73
N LEU A 145 2.04 -25.50 -16.29
CA LEU A 145 3.34 -25.85 -16.85
C LEU A 145 3.74 -27.27 -16.38
N GLN A 146 4.03 -28.18 -17.30
CA GLN A 146 4.69 -29.47 -16.98
C GLN A 146 5.95 -29.58 -17.83
N ASN A 147 7.11 -29.82 -17.20
CA ASN A 147 8.41 -29.99 -17.86
C ASN A 147 8.73 -28.91 -18.92
N GLY A 148 8.51 -27.63 -18.58
CA GLY A 148 8.79 -26.52 -19.50
C GLY A 148 7.86 -26.50 -20.73
N THR A 149 6.65 -27.07 -20.63
CA THR A 149 5.59 -26.98 -21.65
C THR A 149 4.24 -26.66 -20.97
N PRO A 150 3.45 -25.66 -21.41
CA PRO A 150 2.14 -25.38 -20.81
C PRO A 150 1.12 -26.45 -21.24
N LYS A 151 0.72 -27.33 -20.31
CA LYS A 151 -0.16 -28.48 -20.54
C LYS A 151 -1.66 -28.17 -20.45
N TYR A 152 -2.06 -27.05 -19.84
CA TYR A 152 -3.49 -26.73 -19.72
C TYR A 152 -3.84 -25.32 -20.14
N ILE A 153 -3.20 -24.69 -21.12
CA ILE A 153 -3.85 -23.52 -21.74
C ILE A 153 -5.09 -24.10 -22.45
N SER A 154 -6.28 -24.07 -21.84
CA SER A 154 -7.53 -24.47 -22.53
C SER A 154 -7.97 -23.39 -23.52
N TYR A 155 -7.01 -22.75 -24.18
CA TYR A 155 -7.27 -21.91 -25.33
C TYR A 155 -7.33 -22.84 -26.53
N ASP A 156 -8.39 -22.71 -27.31
CA ASP A 156 -8.53 -23.48 -28.53
C ASP A 156 -7.51 -22.97 -29.55
N CYS A 157 -6.32 -23.56 -29.50
CA CYS A 157 -5.20 -23.31 -30.42
C CYS A 157 -5.57 -23.60 -31.88
N SER A 158 -6.76 -24.16 -32.17
CA SER A 158 -7.24 -24.28 -33.55
C SER A 158 -7.51 -22.93 -34.23
N THR A 159 -7.65 -21.86 -33.45
CA THR A 159 -7.98 -20.51 -33.97
C THR A 159 -6.76 -19.64 -34.26
N ILE A 160 -5.56 -20.01 -33.78
CA ILE A 160 -4.33 -19.24 -34.01
C ILE A 160 -3.68 -19.68 -35.32
N THR A 161 -3.73 -18.82 -36.33
CA THR A 161 -3.17 -19.09 -37.66
C THR A 161 -1.73 -18.56 -37.83
N ASN A 162 -1.26 -17.68 -36.95
CA ASN A 162 0.04 -17.00 -37.04
C ASN A 162 0.92 -17.28 -35.81
N ASN A 163 2.22 -17.05 -35.93
CA ASN A 163 3.09 -17.04 -34.75
C ASN A 163 2.71 -15.86 -33.85
N THR A 164 2.33 -16.15 -32.62
CA THR A 164 1.82 -15.18 -31.64
C THR A 164 2.70 -15.17 -30.41
N VAL A 165 3.03 -14.00 -29.88
CA VAL A 165 3.68 -13.88 -28.56
C VAL A 165 2.60 -13.71 -27.50
N ALA A 166 2.77 -14.33 -26.35
CA ALA A 166 1.87 -14.22 -25.23
C ALA A 166 2.62 -14.05 -23.91
N PHE A 167 2.00 -13.35 -22.98
CA PHE A 167 2.52 -13.10 -21.63
C PHE A 167 1.78 -13.98 -20.63
N GLY A 168 2.52 -14.75 -19.85
CA GLY A 168 2.00 -15.58 -18.77
C GLY A 168 2.22 -14.91 -17.42
N PHE A 169 1.18 -14.86 -16.59
CA PHE A 169 1.25 -14.41 -15.20
C PHE A 169 1.07 -15.62 -14.26
N PRO A 170 1.99 -15.85 -13.30
CA PRO A 170 1.88 -16.97 -12.38
C PRO A 170 0.63 -16.86 -11.48
N LEU A 171 -0.01 -17.98 -11.20
CA LEU A 171 -1.14 -18.09 -10.27
C LEU A 171 -0.74 -18.88 -9.04
N LYS A 172 -1.11 -18.42 -7.84
CA LYS A 172 -0.79 -19.09 -6.58
C LYS A 172 -1.20 -20.56 -6.52
N ASP A 173 -2.36 -20.90 -7.08
CA ASP A 173 -2.87 -22.27 -7.10
C ASP A 173 -3.72 -22.53 -8.36
N SER A 174 -4.18 -23.77 -8.51
CA SER A 174 -4.99 -24.19 -9.66
C SER A 174 -6.49 -23.90 -9.46
N THR A 175 -6.90 -23.23 -8.38
CA THR A 175 -8.31 -22.96 -8.08
C THR A 175 -8.66 -21.48 -8.16
N SER A 176 -7.67 -20.61 -7.96
CA SER A 176 -7.81 -19.16 -7.91
C SER A 176 -7.17 -18.56 -9.15
N ASN A 177 -7.98 -17.89 -9.97
CA ASN A 177 -7.52 -17.21 -11.19
C ASN A 177 -6.88 -15.84 -10.92
N TYR A 178 -6.84 -15.42 -9.65
CA TYR A 178 -6.32 -14.13 -9.20
C TYR A 178 -6.09 -14.17 -7.69
N GLU A 179 -5.24 -13.27 -7.20
CA GLU A 179 -5.13 -12.91 -5.78
C GLU A 179 -6.11 -11.80 -5.44
N THR A 180 -6.55 -11.81 -4.19
CA THR A 180 -7.34 -10.74 -3.59
C THR A 180 -6.47 -9.98 -2.59
N VAL A 181 -6.39 -8.67 -2.77
CA VAL A 181 -5.78 -7.75 -1.82
C VAL A 181 -6.87 -6.86 -1.25
N THR A 182 -7.08 -6.93 0.07
CA THR A 182 -8.04 -6.10 0.79
C THR A 182 -7.34 -5.05 1.61
N TYR A 183 -7.94 -3.86 1.66
CA TYR A 183 -7.61 -2.80 2.60
C TYR A 183 -8.83 -2.48 3.45
N ASP A 184 -8.66 -2.59 4.75
CA ASP A 184 -9.69 -2.35 5.74
C ASP A 184 -9.09 -1.76 7.02
N LEU A 185 -9.95 -1.35 7.94
CA LEU A 185 -9.53 -0.77 9.22
C LEU A 185 -9.65 -1.83 10.31
N ALA A 186 -8.52 -2.18 10.94
CA ALA A 186 -8.48 -3.04 12.11
C ALA A 186 -8.21 -2.21 13.37
N ALA A 187 -8.76 -2.61 14.52
CA ALA A 187 -8.55 -1.89 15.78
C ALA A 187 -7.06 -1.78 16.14
N SER A 188 -6.64 -0.59 16.59
CA SER A 188 -5.26 -0.33 17.04
C SER A 188 -5.16 -0.36 18.55
N ASN A 189 -4.18 -1.10 19.07
CA ASN A 189 -3.86 -1.15 20.51
C ASN A 189 -2.64 -0.29 20.86
N LEU A 190 -2.22 0.59 19.97
CA LEU A 190 -1.03 1.42 20.16
C LEU A 190 -1.33 2.59 21.09
N ALA A 191 -0.68 2.61 22.26
CA ALA A 191 -0.87 3.65 23.29
C ALA A 191 -0.61 5.11 22.83
N ARG A 192 0.11 5.30 21.71
CA ARG A 192 0.34 6.62 21.12
C ARG A 192 -0.82 7.11 20.26
N CYS A 193 -1.64 6.21 19.75
CA CYS A 193 -2.77 6.57 18.91
C CYS A 193 -3.88 7.14 19.78
N PHE A 194 -4.80 7.87 19.15
CA PHE A 194 -6.01 8.30 19.85
C PHE A 194 -6.86 7.11 20.28
N SER A 195 -7.69 7.31 21.31
CA SER A 195 -8.59 6.27 21.79
C SER A 195 -9.59 5.88 20.72
N GLY A 196 -9.70 4.57 20.42
CA GLY A 196 -10.54 4.07 19.32
C GLY A 196 -9.90 4.22 17.93
N ALA A 197 -8.58 4.40 17.85
CA ALA A 197 -7.88 4.40 16.58
C ALA A 197 -7.88 3.04 15.90
N SER A 198 -7.82 3.07 14.57
CA SER A 198 -7.60 1.89 13.74
C SER A 198 -6.23 1.93 13.10
N ASN A 199 -5.76 0.79 12.61
CA ASN A 199 -4.68 0.70 11.66
C ASN A 199 -5.30 0.38 10.30
N LEU A 200 -4.81 1.02 9.24
CA LEU A 200 -5.08 0.54 7.89
C LEU A 200 -4.30 -0.76 7.72
N VAL A 201 -5.01 -1.83 7.43
CA VAL A 201 -4.42 -3.15 7.21
C VAL A 201 -4.52 -3.53 5.74
N ARG A 202 -3.52 -4.25 5.25
CA ARG A 202 -3.50 -4.90 3.96
C ARG A 202 -3.51 -6.40 4.17
N ASN A 203 -4.58 -7.09 3.78
CA ASN A 203 -4.76 -8.53 4.07
C ASN A 203 -4.52 -8.87 5.55
N GLY A 204 -5.00 -8.01 6.47
CA GLY A 204 -4.79 -8.16 7.91
C GLY A 204 -3.44 -7.69 8.46
N MET A 205 -2.47 -7.30 7.62
CA MET A 205 -1.19 -6.74 8.07
C MET A 205 -1.26 -5.22 8.19
N PRO A 206 -0.95 -4.62 9.36
CA PRO A 206 -0.92 -3.16 9.52
C PRO A 206 0.13 -2.51 8.61
N ILE A 207 -0.30 -1.49 7.85
CA ILE A 207 0.59 -0.71 6.96
C ILE A 207 0.62 0.78 7.32
N VAL A 208 -0.47 1.31 7.90
CA VAL A 208 -0.51 2.69 8.41
C VAL A 208 -1.17 2.65 9.78
N ASN A 209 -0.50 3.24 10.76
CA ASN A 209 -0.97 3.27 12.15
C ASN A 209 -1.78 4.53 12.44
N CYS A 210 -2.60 4.47 13.50
CA CYS A 210 -3.34 5.61 14.03
C CYS A 210 -4.30 6.28 13.03
N VAL A 211 -4.93 5.48 12.19
CA VAL A 211 -5.85 5.91 11.15
C VAL A 211 -7.24 6.11 11.72
N LYS A 212 -7.87 7.25 11.39
CA LYS A 212 -9.27 7.57 11.74
C LYS A 212 -10.26 7.10 10.67
N GLY A 213 -9.82 7.08 9.43
CA GLY A 213 -10.62 6.71 8.27
C GLY A 213 -9.78 6.85 7.01
N PHE A 214 -10.23 6.21 5.93
CA PHE A 214 -9.70 6.45 4.61
C PHE A 214 -10.84 6.63 3.61
N LYS A 215 -10.55 7.33 2.51
CA LYS A 215 -11.46 7.55 1.39
C LYS A 215 -10.79 7.10 0.11
N VAL A 216 -11.58 6.58 -0.82
CA VAL A 216 -11.11 6.11 -2.12
C VAL A 216 -11.83 6.87 -3.22
N TYR A 217 -11.06 7.36 -4.18
CA TYR A 217 -11.56 8.08 -5.34
C TYR A 217 -11.16 7.31 -6.60
N PHE A 218 -12.14 6.99 -7.43
CA PHE A 218 -11.96 6.31 -8.70
C PHE A 218 -12.07 7.32 -9.84
N GLY A 219 -10.96 7.67 -10.46
CA GLY A 219 -10.92 8.59 -11.60
C GLY A 219 -11.26 7.86 -12.89
N TYR A 220 -12.23 8.37 -13.65
CA TYR A 220 -12.72 7.73 -14.85
C TYR A 220 -12.78 8.66 -16.06
N ASP A 221 -12.68 8.04 -17.22
CA ASP A 221 -12.72 8.62 -18.56
C ASP A 221 -14.04 8.19 -19.21
N ASN A 222 -15.00 9.11 -19.27
CA ASN A 222 -16.34 8.82 -19.75
C ASN A 222 -16.45 8.95 -21.27
N ASN A 223 -15.71 9.87 -21.86
CA ASN A 223 -15.73 10.18 -23.30
C ASN A 223 -14.67 9.39 -24.11
N SER A 224 -13.82 8.61 -23.44
CA SER A 224 -12.72 7.82 -24.02
C SER A 224 -11.62 8.66 -24.68
N ASP A 225 -11.42 9.91 -24.26
CA ASP A 225 -10.36 10.79 -24.77
C ASP A 225 -8.99 10.54 -24.10
N GLY A 226 -8.93 9.61 -23.15
CA GLY A 226 -7.71 9.25 -22.42
C GLY A 226 -7.44 10.14 -21.20
N THR A 227 -8.29 11.11 -20.91
CA THR A 227 -8.21 11.99 -19.74
C THR A 227 -9.24 11.60 -18.69
N ILE A 228 -9.07 12.09 -17.46
CA ILE A 228 -10.02 11.84 -16.38
C ILE A 228 -11.05 12.97 -16.41
N ASP A 229 -12.32 12.60 -16.60
CA ASP A 229 -13.45 13.54 -16.62
C ASP A 229 -13.92 13.87 -15.21
N ASP A 230 -14.04 12.86 -14.34
CA ASP A 230 -14.53 13.01 -12.97
C ASP A 230 -14.12 11.83 -12.09
N TYR A 231 -14.52 11.87 -10.81
CA TYR A 231 -14.18 10.90 -9.78
C TYR A 231 -15.39 10.38 -9.02
N CYS A 232 -15.36 9.10 -8.68
CA CYS A 232 -16.35 8.46 -7.82
C CYS A 232 -15.77 8.25 -6.42
N GLU A 233 -16.40 8.87 -5.41
CA GLU A 233 -15.98 8.78 -4.02
C GLU A 233 -16.62 7.56 -3.33
N ASN A 234 -15.78 6.75 -2.68
CA ASN A 234 -16.14 5.63 -1.81
C ASN A 234 -17.14 4.62 -2.39
N SER A 235 -17.29 4.59 -3.72
CA SER A 235 -18.28 3.77 -4.40
C SER A 235 -17.91 3.57 -5.86
N ILE A 236 -18.37 2.45 -6.42
CA ILE A 236 -18.35 2.23 -7.87
C ILE A 236 -19.62 2.89 -8.43
N CYS A 237 -19.46 4.07 -9.00
CA CYS A 237 -20.55 4.82 -9.63
C CYS A 237 -20.99 4.21 -10.96
N SER A 238 -22.12 4.67 -11.49
CA SER A 238 -22.70 4.19 -12.75
C SER A 238 -21.74 4.25 -13.94
N ALA A 239 -20.86 5.26 -14.01
CA ALA A 239 -19.94 5.46 -15.12
C ALA A 239 -18.92 4.31 -15.27
N ILE A 240 -18.48 3.71 -14.16
CA ILE A 240 -17.51 2.59 -14.12
C ILE A 240 -18.13 1.29 -13.61
N ASN A 241 -19.45 1.21 -13.49
CA ASN A 241 -20.12 0.02 -13.00
C ASN A 241 -20.05 -1.12 -14.03
N GLY A 242 -19.72 -2.32 -13.54
CA GLY A 242 -19.52 -3.51 -14.35
C GLY A 242 -18.09 -3.65 -14.87
N ALA A 243 -17.69 -4.90 -15.07
CA ALA A 243 -16.31 -5.25 -15.39
C ALA A 243 -15.79 -4.55 -16.66
N THR A 244 -16.54 -4.58 -17.77
CA THR A 244 -16.16 -3.90 -19.02
C THR A 244 -15.90 -2.40 -18.84
N ASN A 245 -16.74 -1.69 -18.08
CA ASN A 245 -16.57 -0.26 -17.85
C ASN A 245 -15.35 0.02 -16.97
N MET A 246 -15.05 -0.83 -15.97
CA MET A 246 -13.81 -0.70 -15.21
C MET A 246 -12.57 -0.79 -16.10
N TYR A 247 -12.48 -1.78 -17.00
CA TYR A 247 -11.30 -1.92 -17.87
C TYR A 247 -11.19 -0.85 -18.96
N THR A 248 -12.29 -0.17 -19.30
CA THR A 248 -12.30 0.83 -20.39
C THR A 248 -12.19 2.25 -19.89
N LYS A 249 -12.89 2.54 -18.80
CA LYS A 249 -13.11 3.90 -18.30
C LYS A 249 -12.32 4.22 -17.04
N LEU A 250 -12.02 3.26 -16.16
CA LEU A 250 -11.22 3.55 -14.97
C LEU A 250 -9.78 3.91 -15.38
N LYS A 251 -9.24 5.03 -14.89
CA LYS A 251 -7.86 5.46 -15.20
C LYS A 251 -6.99 5.59 -13.96
N SER A 252 -7.58 5.88 -12.80
CA SER A 252 -6.82 6.05 -11.56
C SER A 252 -7.60 5.65 -10.33
N ILE A 253 -6.85 5.29 -9.30
CA ILE A 253 -7.36 5.10 -7.94
C ILE A 253 -6.52 5.99 -7.02
N SER A 254 -7.19 6.81 -6.22
CA SER A 254 -6.57 7.65 -5.20
C SER A 254 -7.13 7.29 -3.83
N VAL A 255 -6.25 6.94 -2.91
CA VAL A 255 -6.58 6.61 -1.51
C VAL A 255 -6.09 7.75 -0.63
N PHE A 256 -6.99 8.34 0.13
CA PHE A 256 -6.71 9.39 1.11
C PHE A 256 -6.88 8.82 2.50
N ILE A 257 -5.87 8.94 3.35
CA ILE A 257 -5.83 8.33 4.67
C ILE A 257 -5.71 9.44 5.71
N LEU A 258 -6.67 9.54 6.63
CA LEU A 258 -6.58 10.45 7.76
C LEU A 258 -5.86 9.78 8.93
N THR A 259 -4.73 10.35 9.33
CA THR A 259 -3.94 9.93 10.50
C THR A 259 -3.40 11.13 11.27
N HIS A 260 -2.57 10.91 12.29
CA HIS A 260 -1.88 11.96 13.03
C HIS A 260 -0.42 11.62 13.29
N ASP A 261 0.40 12.66 13.45
CA ASP A 261 1.81 12.52 13.79
C ASP A 261 2.05 12.53 15.30
N GLY A 262 2.86 11.58 15.75
CA GLY A 262 3.31 11.48 17.13
C GLY A 262 2.26 10.88 18.05
N GLY A 263 2.25 11.35 19.30
CA GLY A 263 1.24 11.02 20.29
C GLY A 263 0.56 12.29 20.80
N LYS A 264 -0.38 12.13 21.73
CA LYS A 264 -1.12 13.25 22.34
C LYS A 264 -0.18 14.35 22.85
N ASP A 265 -0.35 15.56 22.35
CA ASP A 265 0.37 16.76 22.78
C ASP A 265 -0.59 17.66 23.57
N ASN A 266 -0.44 17.67 24.90
CA ASN A 266 -1.31 18.44 25.79
C ASN A 266 -1.21 19.96 25.60
N ASN A 267 -0.19 20.46 24.91
CA ASN A 267 -0.03 21.88 24.61
C ASN A 267 -0.50 22.23 23.20
N PHE A 268 -0.82 21.24 22.37
CA PHE A 268 -1.34 21.45 21.03
C PHE A 268 -2.86 21.67 21.03
N ASN A 269 -3.34 22.47 20.08
CA ASN A 269 -4.76 22.65 19.80
C ASN A 269 -4.97 22.79 18.28
N TYR A 270 -5.55 21.77 17.65
CA TYR A 270 -5.83 21.76 16.21
C TYR A 270 -6.89 22.79 15.78
N GLY A 271 -7.82 23.15 16.67
CA GLY A 271 -8.80 24.24 16.44
C GLY A 271 -9.97 23.95 15.49
N SER A 272 -10.04 22.77 14.86
CA SER A 272 -11.13 22.38 13.93
C SER A 272 -11.64 20.97 14.19
N THR A 273 -12.92 20.71 13.92
CA THR A 273 -13.53 19.36 14.00
C THR A 273 -13.48 18.59 12.68
N SER A 274 -12.83 19.15 11.67
CA SER A 274 -12.62 18.52 10.36
C SER A 274 -11.22 18.80 9.82
N VAL A 275 -10.70 17.86 9.02
CA VAL A 275 -9.48 18.03 8.23
C VAL A 275 -9.88 18.06 6.77
N SER A 276 -9.48 19.11 6.05
CA SER A 276 -9.73 19.22 4.61
C SER A 276 -8.41 19.37 3.85
N TYR A 277 -8.32 18.73 2.70
CA TYR A 277 -7.21 18.84 1.77
C TYR A 277 -7.75 19.12 0.38
N GLN A 278 -7.34 20.23 -0.24
CA GLN A 278 -7.67 20.52 -1.63
C GLN A 278 -6.67 19.79 -2.52
N ASP A 279 -7.15 18.77 -3.23
CA ASP A 279 -6.31 17.98 -4.10
C ASP A 279 -6.30 18.56 -5.51
N THR A 280 -5.13 18.95 -5.99
CA THR A 280 -4.97 19.56 -7.31
C THR A 280 -5.09 18.56 -8.46
N GLU A 281 -4.84 17.27 -8.21
CA GLU A 281 -4.95 16.22 -9.25
C GLU A 281 -6.41 15.87 -9.52
N THR A 282 -7.22 15.69 -8.48
CA THR A 282 -8.64 15.39 -8.62
C THR A 282 -9.52 16.64 -8.79
N GLY A 283 -9.01 17.83 -8.43
CA GLY A 283 -9.79 19.06 -8.34
C GLY A 283 -10.83 19.04 -7.21
N LYS A 284 -10.82 18.03 -6.34
CA LYS A 284 -11.79 17.85 -5.24
C LYS A 284 -11.22 18.35 -3.91
N THR A 285 -12.13 18.75 -3.02
CA THR A 285 -11.78 18.98 -1.61
C THR A 285 -12.09 17.72 -0.83
N ILE A 286 -11.06 17.09 -0.29
CA ILE A 286 -11.15 15.87 0.51
C ILE A 286 -11.34 16.27 1.96
N THR A 287 -12.53 16.08 2.50
CA THR A 287 -12.85 16.42 3.89
C THR A 287 -13.13 15.18 4.71
N PHE A 288 -12.47 15.09 5.86
CA PHE A 288 -12.82 14.17 6.95
C PHE A 288 -13.47 14.98 8.07
N THR A 289 -14.69 14.63 8.43
CA THR A 289 -15.49 15.32 9.47
C THR A 289 -15.51 14.52 10.77
N ASN A 290 -16.24 15.03 11.76
CA ASN A 290 -16.55 14.33 13.00
C ASN A 290 -15.32 13.94 13.83
N LEU A 291 -14.25 14.76 13.79
CA LEU A 291 -13.10 14.56 14.67
C LEU A 291 -13.49 14.69 16.15
N ASN A 292 -14.53 15.46 16.47
CA ASN A 292 -15.08 15.57 17.82
C ASN A 292 -15.56 14.25 18.43
N ASN A 293 -15.76 13.20 17.62
CA ASN A 293 -16.04 11.85 18.13
C ASN A 293 -14.78 11.15 18.69
N VAL A 294 -13.59 11.70 18.42
CA VAL A 294 -12.32 11.23 18.96
C VAL A 294 -12.04 11.94 20.29
N PRO A 295 -11.79 11.20 21.39
CA PRO A 295 -11.36 11.82 22.64
C PRO A 295 -10.08 12.63 22.46
N ASP A 296 -10.07 13.85 22.99
CA ASP A 296 -8.94 14.78 22.88
C ASP A 296 -8.48 15.06 21.44
N TYR A 297 -9.38 15.01 20.45
CA TYR A 297 -9.02 15.17 19.03
C TYR A 297 -8.14 16.40 18.75
N ASN A 298 -8.36 17.48 19.49
CA ASN A 298 -7.64 18.74 19.33
C ASN A 298 -6.18 18.67 19.78
N ARG A 299 -5.78 17.62 20.50
CA ARG A 299 -4.40 17.39 21.00
C ARG A 299 -3.54 16.55 20.03
N TYR A 300 -4.07 16.22 18.86
CA TYR A 300 -3.36 15.44 17.84
C TYR A 300 -3.09 16.28 16.59
N ARG A 301 -1.91 16.10 16.00
CA ARG A 301 -1.50 16.76 14.76
C ARG A 301 -1.99 15.97 13.56
N TRP A 302 -3.22 16.23 13.14
CA TRP A 302 -3.83 15.52 12.03
C TRP A 302 -3.16 15.81 10.69
N LYS A 303 -3.05 14.79 9.85
CA LYS A 303 -2.57 14.87 8.47
C LYS A 303 -3.37 13.94 7.55
N ILE A 304 -3.48 14.32 6.28
CA ILE A 304 -4.01 13.46 5.22
C ILE A 304 -2.84 12.97 4.38
N ILE A 305 -2.72 11.66 4.24
CA ILE A 305 -1.77 11.02 3.33
C ILE A 305 -2.52 10.66 2.05
N LYS A 306 -1.98 11.04 0.90
CA LYS A 306 -2.50 10.64 -0.41
C LYS A 306 -1.60 9.58 -1.02
N VAL A 307 -2.20 8.49 -1.48
CA VAL A 307 -1.56 7.52 -2.37
C VAL A 307 -2.40 7.41 -3.63
N SER A 308 -1.82 7.76 -4.78
CA SER A 308 -2.49 7.62 -6.08
C SER A 308 -1.67 6.76 -7.03
N GLY A 309 -2.39 6.03 -7.88
CA GLY A 309 -1.81 5.25 -8.97
C GLY A 309 -2.73 5.26 -10.18
N LYS A 310 -2.15 5.34 -11.36
CA LYS A 310 -2.88 5.11 -12.62
C LYS A 310 -3.04 3.61 -12.81
N THR A 311 -4.26 3.14 -13.01
CA THR A 311 -4.47 1.71 -13.24
C THR A 311 -3.86 1.34 -14.58
N VAL A 312 -3.10 0.25 -14.61
CA VAL A 312 -2.62 -0.31 -15.86
C VAL A 312 -3.77 -1.12 -16.44
N ASN A 313 -4.78 -0.43 -16.97
CA ASN A 313 -5.82 -1.11 -17.72
C ASN A 313 -5.16 -1.69 -18.96
N ILE A 314 -5.06 -3.02 -19.03
CA ILE A 314 -4.66 -3.73 -20.24
C ILE A 314 -5.85 -3.73 -21.22
N ARG A 315 -6.31 -2.53 -21.56
CA ARG A 315 -6.76 -2.19 -22.90
C ARG A 315 -5.72 -1.21 -23.38
N GLY A 316 -4.72 -1.72 -24.11
CA GLY A 316 -4.04 -0.81 -25.01
C GLY A 316 -5.13 -0.22 -25.89
N THR A 317 -5.24 1.10 -25.86
CA THR A 317 -5.92 1.85 -26.92
C THR A 317 -5.52 1.22 -28.25
N SER A 318 -6.52 0.94 -29.08
CA SER A 318 -6.27 0.85 -30.51
C SER A 318 -5.60 2.17 -30.88
N TYR A 319 -4.30 2.13 -31.17
CA TYR A 319 -3.77 3.05 -32.15
C TYR A 319 -4.39 2.59 -33.46
N GLU A 320 -5.38 3.33 -33.94
CA GLU A 320 -5.55 3.53 -35.38
C GLU A 320 -4.42 4.44 -35.87
#